data_AF-A0A961U2P9-F1
#
_entry.id   AF-A0A961U2P9-F1
#
_cell.length_a   1.000
_cell.length_b   1.000
_cell.length_c   1.000
_cell.angle_alpha   90.00
_cell.angle_beta   90.00
_cell.angle_gamma   90.00
#
_symmetry.space_group_name_H-M   'P 1'
#
loop_
_entity.id
_entity.type
_entity.pdbx_description
1 polymer ?
#
loop_
_entity_poly.entity_id
_entity_poly.type
_entity_poly.pdbx_seq_one_letter_code
_entity_poly.pdbx_strand_id
1 'polypeptide(L)'
;MIISVFTRSVDDIANAVQEHRRAVLSRKKIERDESLPWSLFIYPARYIARRREQQTLNALIRAQPKSNIDAEEKLLYLLAAMTAQAADVDRSQIHTAIATLKAHKSVLYPLINK
;
A
#
# COMPACT_ATOMS: atom_id res chain seq x y z
N MET A 1 1.35 28.55 16.64
CA MET A 1 0.42 27.78 15.79
C MET A 1 1.27 26.96 14.81
N ILE A 2 1.70 25.77 15.23
CA ILE A 2 2.56 24.90 14.41
C ILE A 2 1.68 23.80 13.86
N ILE A 3 1.62 23.73 12.53
CA ILE A 3 0.71 22.89 11.76
C ILE A 3 1.08 21.43 12.01
N SER A 4 0.23 20.74 12.76
CA SER A 4 0.18 19.29 12.89
C SER A 4 -0.12 18.70 11.51
N VAL A 5 0.93 18.33 10.78
CA VAL A 5 0.80 17.60 9.52
C VAL A 5 0.44 16.16 9.85
N PHE A 6 -0.87 15.92 9.97
CA PHE A 6 -1.55 14.67 9.65
C PHE A 6 -0.77 13.38 9.95
N THR A 7 -0.59 13.07 11.23
CA THR A 7 -0.70 11.67 11.67
C THR A 7 -2.19 11.33 11.68
N ARG A 8 -2.82 11.22 10.51
CA ARG A 8 -4.15 10.59 10.42
C ARG A 8 -3.91 9.14 10.81
N SER A 9 -4.49 8.74 11.93
CA SER A 9 -4.40 7.36 12.39
C SER A 9 -4.81 6.45 11.25
N VAL A 10 -3.98 5.45 10.97
CA VAL A 10 -4.24 4.37 10.02
C VAL A 10 -5.24 3.42 10.70
N ASP A 11 -6.40 3.98 11.05
CA ASP A 11 -7.44 3.28 11.80
C ASP A 11 -8.38 2.50 10.88
N ASP A 12 -8.28 2.73 9.57
CA ASP A 12 -9.19 2.19 8.57
C ASP A 12 -8.40 1.67 7.35
N ILE A 13 -8.46 0.35 7.16
CA ILE A 13 -7.70 -0.36 6.12
C ILE A 13 -8.17 0.09 4.73
N ALA A 14 -9.46 0.34 4.54
CA ALA A 14 -10.03 0.84 3.30
C ALA A 14 -9.39 2.18 2.87
N ASN A 15 -9.14 3.09 3.83
CA ASN A 15 -8.47 4.34 3.53
C ASN A 15 -6.99 4.13 3.15
N ALA A 16 -6.27 3.24 3.85
CA ALA A 16 -4.89 2.90 3.51
C ALA A 16 -4.76 2.26 2.11
N VAL A 17 -5.72 1.40 1.76
CA VAL A 17 -5.87 0.81 0.41
C VAL A 17 -6.11 1.89 -0.64
N GLN A 18 -7.02 2.83 -0.37
CA GLN A 18 -7.34 3.92 -1.30
C GLN A 18 -6.14 4.87 -1.48
N GLU A 19 -5.42 5.19 -0.41
CA GLU A 19 -4.21 6.01 -0.44
C GLU A 19 -3.09 5.34 -1.25
N HIS A 20 -2.86 4.04 -1.06
CA HIS A 20 -1.90 3.29 -1.87
C HIS A 20 -2.33 3.26 -3.34
N ARG A 21 -3.61 3.01 -3.64
CA ARG A 21 -4.14 3.03 -5.01
C ARG A 21 -3.93 4.38 -5.69
N ARG A 22 -4.19 5.48 -4.97
CA ARG A 22 -3.93 6.85 -5.47
C ARG A 22 -2.45 7.07 -5.73
N ALA A 23 -1.57 6.59 -4.84
CA ALA A 23 -0.12 6.68 -5.02
C ALA A 23 0.34 5.92 -6.28
N VAL A 24 -0.13 4.68 -6.48
CA VAL A 24 0.16 3.87 -7.69
C VAL A 24 -0.31 4.59 -8.96
N LEU A 25 -1.54 5.12 -8.98
CA LEU A 25 -2.06 5.86 -10.13
C LEU A 25 -1.26 7.13 -10.41
N SER A 26 -0.84 7.85 -9.36
CA SER A 26 -0.01 9.04 -9.49
C SER A 26 1.36 8.72 -10.08
N ARG A 27 2.00 7.63 -9.63
CA ARG A 27 3.26 7.15 -10.20
C ARG A 27 3.07 6.77 -11.67
N LYS A 28 2.07 5.95 -12.00
CA LYS A 28 1.80 5.54 -13.39
C LYS A 28 1.55 6.73 -14.32
N LYS A 29 0.93 7.81 -13.82
CA LYS A 29 0.76 9.04 -14.58
C LYS A 29 2.10 9.73 -14.86
N ILE A 30 2.96 9.84 -13.84
CA ILE A 30 4.29 10.47 -13.96
C ILE A 30 5.25 9.63 -14.84
N GLU A 31 5.14 8.30 -14.78
CA GLU A 31 5.92 7.39 -15.63
C GLU A 31 5.43 7.40 -17.08
N ARG A 32 4.14 7.60 -17.35
CA ARG A 32 3.64 7.77 -18.74
C ARG A 32 4.23 8.98 -19.46
N ASP A 33 4.57 10.03 -18.72
CA ASP A 33 5.22 11.24 -19.27
C ASP A 33 6.72 11.05 -19.55
N GLU A 34 7.26 9.82 -19.46
CA GLU A 34 8.67 9.50 -19.74
C GLU A 34 9.12 9.76 -21.17
N SER A 35 8.20 9.77 -22.14
CA SER A 35 8.53 10.01 -23.55
C SER A 35 8.84 11.47 -23.88
N LEU A 36 8.69 12.39 -22.92
CA LEU A 36 8.92 13.81 -23.15
C LEU A 36 10.39 14.19 -22.94
N PRO A 37 10.95 15.10 -23.76
CA PRO A 37 12.34 15.55 -23.67
C PRO A 37 12.69 16.26 -22.35
N TRP A 38 11.69 16.55 -21.51
CA TRP A 38 11.83 17.16 -20.18
C TRP A 38 11.86 16.12 -19.04
N SER A 39 11.99 14.83 -19.35
CA SER A 39 11.96 13.73 -18.39
C SER A 39 12.96 13.86 -17.23
N LEU A 40 14.12 14.50 -17.46
CA LEU A 40 15.11 14.81 -16.43
C LEU A 40 14.59 15.80 -15.37
N PHE A 41 13.73 16.76 -15.75
CA PHE A 41 13.12 17.70 -14.81
C PHE A 41 12.00 17.05 -13.98
N ILE A 42 11.48 15.91 -14.43
CA ILE A 42 10.43 15.14 -13.74
C ILE A 42 11.06 14.10 -12.78
N TYR A 43 12.38 13.88 -12.83
CA TYR A 43 13.10 12.95 -11.96
C TYR A 43 12.79 13.12 -10.45
N PRO A 44 12.86 14.33 -9.85
CA PRO A 44 12.51 14.49 -8.43
C PRO A 44 11.04 14.15 -8.13
N ALA A 45 10.12 14.45 -9.07
CA ALA A 45 8.71 14.07 -8.91
C ALA A 45 8.53 12.53 -8.92
N ARG A 46 9.29 11.81 -9.76
CA ARG A 46 9.32 10.33 -9.76
C ARG A 46 9.83 9.76 -8.45
N TYR A 47 10.93 10.31 -7.94
CA TYR A 47 11.49 9.86 -6.66
C TYR A 47 10.51 10.07 -5.51
N ILE A 48 9.86 11.23 -5.44
CA ILE A 48 8.84 11.53 -4.42
C ILE A 48 7.63 10.60 -4.58
N ALA A 49 7.16 10.35 -5.80
CA ALA A 49 6.03 9.46 -6.06
C ALA A 49 6.31 8.02 -5.60
N ARG A 50 7.49 7.47 -5.95
CA ARG A 50 7.93 6.14 -5.50
C ARG A 50 8.04 6.07 -3.98
N ARG A 51 8.60 7.11 -3.36
CA ARG A 51 8.72 7.17 -1.89
C ARG A 51 7.35 7.21 -1.20
N ARG A 52 6.38 7.96 -1.76
CA ARG A 52 5.01 8.02 -1.25
C ARG A 52 4.28 6.70 -1.38
N GLU A 53 4.42 6.00 -2.51
CA GLU A 53 3.90 4.64 -2.71
C GLU A 53 4.48 3.67 -1.69
N GLN A 54 5.80 3.68 -1.48
CA GLN A 54 6.44 2.83 -0.47
C GLN A 54 5.99 3.16 0.97
N GLN A 55 5.75 4.44 1.27
CA GLN A 55 5.27 4.88 2.58
C GLN A 55 3.84 4.42 2.85
N THR A 56 2.93 4.59 1.88
CA THR A 56 1.53 4.14 2.04
C THR A 56 1.41 2.63 2.07
N LEU A 57 2.23 1.91 1.29
CA LEU A 57 2.34 0.46 1.36
C LEU A 57 2.82 -0.01 2.75
N ASN A 58 3.88 0.60 3.28
CA ASN A 58 4.38 0.29 4.62
C ASN A 58 3.35 0.57 5.71
N ALA A 59 2.59 1.66 5.57
CA ALA A 59 1.49 1.98 6.47
C ALA A 59 0.39 0.90 6.43
N LEU A 60 0.01 0.45 5.22
CA LEU A 60 -0.96 -0.64 5.05
C LEU A 60 -0.47 -1.96 5.65
N ILE A 61 0.80 -2.32 5.45
CA ILE A 61 1.39 -3.54 6.02
C ILE A 61 1.36 -3.51 7.56
N ARG A 62 1.65 -2.36 8.16
CA ARG A 62 1.69 -2.19 9.62
C ARG A 62 0.30 -2.02 10.25
N ALA A 63 -0.71 -1.60 9.48
CA ALA A 63 -2.07 -1.44 9.97
C ALA A 63 -2.62 -2.76 10.50
N GLN A 64 -3.12 -2.78 11.73
CA GLN A 64 -3.82 -3.94 12.28
C GLN A 64 -5.29 -3.89 11.87
N PRO A 65 -5.84 -4.98 11.31
CA PRO A 65 -7.27 -5.05 11.04
C PRO A 65 -8.05 -5.02 12.37
N LYS A 66 -9.14 -4.26 12.41
CA LYS A 66 -10.03 -4.17 13.58
C LYS A 66 -11.23 -5.09 13.44
N SER A 67 -11.64 -5.35 12.20
CA SER A 67 -12.70 -6.27 11.83
C SER A 67 -12.18 -7.41 10.96
N ASN A 68 -12.95 -8.50 10.93
CA ASN A 68 -12.71 -9.60 9.99
C ASN A 68 -12.80 -9.14 8.53
N ILE A 69 -13.69 -8.19 8.24
CA ILE A 69 -13.86 -7.60 6.91
C ILE A 69 -12.57 -6.86 6.49
N ASP A 70 -11.99 -6.08 7.39
CA ASP A 70 -10.74 -5.35 7.14
C ASP A 70 -9.57 -6.31 6.89
N ALA A 71 -9.55 -7.45 7.59
CA ALA A 71 -8.52 -8.47 7.42
C ALA A 71 -8.62 -9.13 6.03
N GLU A 72 -9.84 -9.41 5.56
CA GLU A 72 -10.08 -9.93 4.21
C GLU A 72 -9.67 -8.92 3.14
N GLU A 73 -10.08 -7.65 3.28
CA GLU A 73 -9.74 -6.58 2.35
C GLU A 73 -8.22 -6.38 2.27
N LYS A 74 -7.53 -6.37 3.42
CA LYS A 74 -6.07 -6.29 3.49
C LYS A 74 -5.41 -7.45 2.77
N LEU A 75 -5.88 -8.68 2.99
CA LEU A 75 -5.32 -9.88 2.35
C LEU A 75 -5.48 -9.80 0.83
N LEU A 76 -6.69 -9.57 0.35
CA LEU A 76 -7.00 -9.51 -1.08
C LEU A 76 -6.20 -8.39 -1.77
N TYR A 77 -6.09 -7.23 -1.12
CA TYR A 77 -5.36 -6.11 -1.68
C TYR A 77 -3.85 -6.35 -1.72
N LEU A 78 -3.26 -6.92 -0.67
CA LEU A 78 -1.84 -7.28 -0.67
C LEU A 78 -1.53 -8.33 -1.75
N LEU A 79 -2.41 -9.32 -1.93
CA LEU A 79 -2.28 -10.34 -2.96
C LEU A 79 -2.35 -9.72 -4.36
N ALA A 80 -3.30 -8.82 -4.59
CA ALA A 80 -3.41 -8.05 -5.84
C ALA A 80 -2.20 -7.13 -6.08
N ALA A 81 -1.67 -6.50 -5.03
CA ALA A 81 -0.49 -5.63 -5.14
C ALA A 81 0.78 -6.41 -5.51
N MET A 82 0.95 -7.61 -4.95
CA MET A 82 2.07 -8.51 -5.27
C MET A 82 1.95 -9.09 -6.69
N THR A 83 0.76 -9.55 -7.11
CA THR A 83 0.57 -10.15 -8.44
C THR A 83 0.66 -9.12 -9.57
N ALA A 84 0.21 -7.89 -9.35
CA ALA A 84 0.27 -6.82 -10.33
C ALA A 84 1.68 -6.21 -10.49
N GLN A 85 2.72 -6.74 -9.82
CA GLN A 85 4.06 -6.14 -9.70
C GLN A 85 4.00 -4.65 -9.34
N ALA A 86 2.93 -4.25 -8.63
CA ALA A 86 2.69 -2.86 -8.30
C ALA A 86 3.55 -2.41 -7.12
N ALA A 87 4.03 -3.36 -6.32
CA ALA A 87 4.84 -3.12 -5.14
C ALA A 87 6.06 -4.04 -5.13
N ASP A 88 7.24 -3.45 -4.91
CA ASP A 88 8.46 -4.18 -4.58
C ASP A 88 8.40 -4.50 -3.07
N VAL A 89 7.76 -5.63 -2.74
CA VAL A 89 7.50 -6.04 -1.36
C VAL A 89 8.63 -6.95 -0.89
N ASP A 90 9.35 -6.51 0.13
CA ASP A 90 10.41 -7.30 0.74
C ASP A 90 9.83 -8.46 1.59
N ARG A 91 10.58 -9.55 1.73
CA ARG A 91 10.18 -10.74 2.49
C ARG A 91 9.85 -10.40 3.95
N SER A 92 10.54 -9.43 4.54
CA SER A 92 10.28 -8.93 5.90
C SER A 92 8.90 -8.27 6.04
N GLN A 93 8.45 -7.56 5.00
CA GLN A 93 7.15 -6.90 4.93
C GLN A 93 6.02 -7.93 4.80
N ILE A 94 6.25 -9.00 4.04
CA ILE A 94 5.31 -10.13 3.94
C ILE A 94 5.13 -10.81 5.30
N HIS A 95 6.21 -11.09 6.02
CA HIS A 95 6.13 -11.66 7.37
C HIS A 95 5.38 -10.76 8.35
N THR A 96 5.58 -9.44 8.26
CA THR A 96 4.86 -8.46 9.08
C THR A 96 3.38 -8.45 8.75
N ALA A 97 3.00 -8.46 7.47
CA ALA A 97 1.60 -8.54 7.05
C ALA A 97 0.93 -9.83 7.55
N ILE A 98 1.61 -10.99 7.40
CA ILE A 98 1.12 -12.27 7.91
C ILE A 98 0.95 -12.23 9.43
N ALA A 99 1.89 -11.63 10.16
CA ALA A 99 1.79 -11.47 11.62
C ALA A 99 0.56 -10.65 12.02
N THR A 100 0.26 -9.55 11.31
CA THR A 100 -0.96 -8.76 11.57
C THR A 100 -2.26 -9.48 11.20
N LEU A 101 -2.22 -10.40 10.23
CA LEU A 101 -3.38 -11.20 9.81
C LEU A 101 -3.58 -12.47 10.64
N LYS A 102 -2.56 -12.92 11.38
CA LYS A 102 -2.59 -14.16 12.19
C LYS A 102 -3.68 -14.13 13.25
N ALA A 103 -4.05 -12.95 13.77
CA ALA A 103 -5.14 -12.79 14.73
C ALA A 103 -6.52 -13.17 14.16
N HIS A 104 -6.69 -13.11 12.83
CA HIS A 104 -7.95 -13.39 12.13
C HIS A 104 -7.87 -14.67 11.27
N LYS A 105 -6.92 -15.57 11.58
CA LYS A 105 -6.62 -16.77 10.78
C LYS A 105 -7.84 -17.68 10.54
N SER A 106 -8.77 -17.76 11.48
CA SER A 106 -9.99 -18.58 11.39
C SER A 106 -10.93 -18.13 10.26
N VAL A 107 -10.95 -16.83 9.94
CA VAL A 107 -11.81 -16.26 8.90
C VAL A 107 -11.12 -16.22 7.54
N LEU A 108 -9.78 -16.16 7.53
CA LEU A 108 -8.99 -16.08 6.30
C LEU A 108 -8.72 -17.45 5.67
N TYR A 109 -8.73 -18.53 6.45
CA TYR A 109 -8.46 -19.91 5.96
C TYR A 109 -9.37 -20.38 4.80
N PRO A 110 -10.69 -20.12 4.84
CA PRO A 110 -11.59 -20.47 3.74
C PRO A 110 -11.31 -19.74 2.42
N LEU A 111 -10.68 -18.57 2.47
CA LEU A 111 -10.35 -17.75 1.29
C LEU A 111 -9.07 -18.20 0.60
N ILE A 112 -8.17 -18.87 1.32
CA ILE A 112 -6.88 -19.35 0.80
C ILE A 112 -7.00 -20.78 0.23
N ASN A 113 -8.02 -21.53 0.65
CA ASN A 113 -8.18 -22.97 0.36
C ASN A 113 -9.27 -23.28 -0.68
N LYS A 114 -9.66 -22.27 -1.49
CA LYS A 114 -10.53 -22.41 -2.66
C LYS A 114 -9.71 -22.30 -3.94
#